data_AF-A0A954C3K3-F1
#
_entry.id   AF-A0A954C3K3-F1
#
_cell.length_a   1.000
_cell.length_b   1.000
_cell.length_c   1.000
_cell.angle_alpha   90.00
_cell.angle_beta   90.00
_cell.angle_gamma   90.00
#
_symmetry.space_group_name_H-M   'P 1'
#
loop_
_entity.id
_entity.type
_entity.pdbx_description
1 polymer ?
#
loop_
_entity_poly.entity_id
_entity_poly.type
_entity_poly.pdbx_seq_one_letter_code
_entity_poly.pdbx_strand_id
1 'polypeptide(L)'
;MQRTSVGLTLCLAVAAGAPVLAHYPMLEADAGIVDPGETVTVEFSVGHPYTNDRFPVRRPALVDAWSPTAGRPAHLTAAVTTAGTPEVRAWRVQYTAQAPGDHVLRFRGMPYSEPPKRQIDDYAKLIVHVRGAQIGWNRVVGDPLEIVPLTRPYGLPVGATFRGKVLLNHHPYADGVLEAETYTDALPDPLPELMEYRRAERTDAEGGFSITLDRRGWWLLSLATDGGPGEQGLSNQRVQRAVLWLFVGEWDDSQRRVLPPIPAEPREATPLDPERQGFPALPRATASPGEWRARVLWATLHLTLLLGLVWGASRLPRSRPSEGGSSWKRNA
;
A
#
# COMPACT_ATOMS: atom_id res chain seq x y z
N MET A 1 43.45 32.20 -3.25
CA MET A 1 42.85 30.85 -3.19
C MET A 1 41.59 30.95 -2.34
N GLN A 2 40.42 31.09 -2.99
CA GLN A 2 39.12 31.13 -2.31
C GLN A 2 38.71 29.69 -1.98
N ARG A 3 38.50 29.40 -0.68
CA ARG A 3 37.93 28.15 -0.22
C ARG A 3 36.41 28.26 -0.29
N THR A 4 35.81 27.71 -1.34
CA THR A 4 34.37 27.47 -1.42
C THR A 4 34.02 26.25 -0.58
N SER A 5 33.50 26.47 0.62
CA SER A 5 32.89 25.41 1.43
C SER A 5 31.50 25.12 0.87
N VAL A 6 31.35 24.02 0.15
CA VAL A 6 30.04 23.48 -0.25
C VAL A 6 29.42 22.86 0.99
N GLY A 7 28.44 23.54 1.58
CA GLY A 7 27.61 23.00 2.66
C GLY A 7 26.60 22.02 2.07
N LEU A 8 26.80 20.73 2.33
CA LEU A 8 25.84 19.68 1.99
C LEU A 8 24.68 19.74 2.99
N THR A 9 23.61 20.45 2.67
CA THR A 9 22.37 20.41 3.46
C THR A 9 21.66 19.09 3.16
N LEU A 10 21.84 18.10 4.03
CA LEU A 10 21.04 16.88 4.03
C LEU A 10 19.64 17.24 4.56
N CYS A 11 18.72 17.59 3.66
CA CYS A 11 17.30 17.66 3.98
C CYS A 11 16.82 16.22 4.23
N LEU A 12 16.78 15.83 5.51
CA LEU A 12 16.09 14.63 5.94
C LEU A 12 14.58 14.86 5.75
N ALA A 13 14.08 14.56 4.56
CA ALA A 13 12.65 14.53 4.30
C ALA A 13 12.06 13.32 5.03
N VAL A 14 11.64 13.52 6.27
CA VAL A 14 10.75 12.57 6.95
C VAL A 14 9.41 12.64 6.22
N ALA A 15 9.23 11.77 5.22
CA ALA A 15 7.94 11.53 4.61
C ALA A 15 7.07 10.78 5.61
N ALA A 16 6.52 11.51 6.59
CA ALA A 16 5.41 11.03 7.40
C ALA A 16 4.18 10.97 6.49
N GLY A 17 3.94 9.81 5.89
CA GLY A 17 2.70 9.54 5.15
C GLY A 17 1.53 9.63 6.13
N ALA A 18 0.71 10.66 6.00
CA ALA A 18 -0.62 10.63 6.59
C ALA A 18 -1.36 9.41 6.00
N PRO A 19 -2.08 8.61 6.81
CA PRO A 19 -2.99 7.61 6.29
C PRO A 19 -4.12 8.36 5.60
N VAL A 20 -3.98 8.54 4.29
CA VAL A 20 -5.14 8.89 3.46
C VAL A 20 -6.01 7.64 3.49
N LEU A 21 -7.25 7.79 3.94
CA LEU A 21 -8.32 6.80 3.73
C LEU A 21 -8.45 6.59 2.23
N ALA A 22 -7.66 5.66 1.70
CA ALA A 22 -7.63 5.33 0.29
C ALA A 22 -8.52 4.13 0.09
N HIS A 23 -9.53 4.25 -0.77
CA HIS A 23 -10.42 3.13 -1.06
C HIS A 23 -9.66 2.10 -1.88
N TYR A 24 -9.72 0.83 -1.53
CA TYR A 24 -8.97 -0.23 -2.19
C TYR A 24 -9.78 -0.91 -3.29
N PRO A 25 -9.14 -1.36 -4.39
CA PRO A 25 -9.77 -2.29 -5.31
C PRO A 25 -10.10 -3.61 -4.58
N MET A 26 -11.39 -3.93 -4.54
CA MET A 26 -11.92 -5.13 -3.92
C MET A 26 -12.20 -6.17 -4.99
N LEU A 27 -11.56 -7.34 -4.87
CA LEU A 27 -11.74 -8.49 -5.75
C LEU A 27 -12.39 -9.62 -4.99
N GLU A 28 -13.58 -9.99 -5.45
CA GLU A 28 -14.44 -10.94 -4.76
C GLU A 28 -14.83 -12.05 -5.71
N ALA A 29 -14.31 -13.25 -5.46
CA ALA A 29 -14.66 -14.43 -6.24
C ALA A 29 -15.67 -15.32 -5.53
N ASP A 30 -16.55 -15.94 -6.31
CA ASP A 30 -17.44 -17.00 -5.83
C ASP A 30 -16.69 -18.29 -5.45
N ALA A 31 -15.49 -18.50 -6.01
CA ALA A 31 -14.59 -19.59 -5.66
C ALA A 31 -13.10 -19.20 -5.78
N GLY A 32 -12.30 -19.59 -4.78
CA GLY A 32 -10.83 -19.50 -4.83
C GLY A 32 -10.14 -20.79 -5.29
N ILE A 33 -10.85 -21.92 -5.24
CA ILE A 33 -10.40 -23.23 -5.69
C ILE A 33 -11.49 -23.85 -6.56
N VAL A 34 -11.13 -24.31 -7.76
CA VAL A 34 -12.05 -24.89 -8.75
C VAL A 34 -11.44 -26.13 -9.40
N ASP A 35 -12.26 -26.92 -10.07
CA ASP A 35 -11.81 -28.01 -10.94
C ASP A 35 -11.60 -27.51 -12.39
N PRO A 36 -10.74 -28.18 -13.19
CA PRO A 36 -10.58 -27.84 -14.60
C PRO A 36 -11.91 -27.81 -15.35
N GLY A 37 -12.17 -26.72 -16.07
CA GLY A 37 -13.40 -26.49 -16.82
C GLY A 37 -14.52 -25.81 -16.03
N GLU A 38 -14.38 -25.65 -14.71
CA GLU A 38 -15.30 -24.83 -13.92
C GLU A 38 -15.08 -23.33 -14.20
N THR A 39 -16.14 -22.55 -13.95
CA THR A 39 -16.13 -21.09 -14.15
C THR A 39 -16.15 -20.40 -12.80
N VAL A 40 -15.24 -19.45 -12.63
CA VAL A 40 -15.21 -18.52 -11.49
C VAL A 40 -15.80 -17.19 -11.93
N THR A 41 -16.66 -16.63 -11.08
CA THR A 41 -17.17 -15.27 -11.22
C THR A 41 -16.42 -14.36 -10.27
N VAL A 42 -15.89 -13.24 -10.78
CA VAL A 42 -15.21 -12.23 -9.96
C VAL A 42 -15.92 -10.90 -10.09
N GLU A 43 -16.20 -10.29 -8.95
CA GLU A 43 -16.67 -8.92 -8.83
C GLU A 43 -15.52 -7.99 -8.46
N PHE A 44 -15.50 -6.84 -9.12
CA PHE A 44 -14.57 -5.74 -8.90
C PHE A 44 -15.35 -4.50 -8.47
N SER A 45 -14.99 -3.98 -7.31
CA SER A 45 -15.48 -2.71 -6.77
C SER A 45 -14.34 -1.99 -6.06
N VAL A 46 -14.63 -0.84 -5.44
CA VAL A 46 -13.64 -0.07 -4.67
C VAL A 46 -14.25 0.29 -3.32
N GLY A 47 -13.48 0.15 -2.24
CA GLY A 47 -14.03 0.24 -0.88
C GLY A 47 -13.05 -0.01 0.24
N HIS A 48 -13.59 -0.16 1.44
CA HIS A 48 -12.84 -0.55 2.64
C HIS A 48 -13.18 -2.00 2.97
N PRO A 49 -12.21 -2.94 2.94
CA PRO A 49 -12.52 -4.35 3.10
C PRO A 49 -13.06 -4.67 4.49
N TYR A 50 -12.56 -4.02 5.55
CA TYR A 50 -13.02 -4.30 6.90
C TYR A 50 -14.42 -3.76 7.19
N THR A 51 -14.67 -2.49 6.82
CA THR A 51 -16.00 -1.88 7.05
C THR A 51 -17.04 -2.27 6.02
N ASN A 52 -16.59 -2.90 4.93
CA ASN A 52 -17.38 -3.27 3.76
C ASN A 52 -18.11 -2.06 3.13
N ASP A 53 -17.55 -0.87 3.29
CA ASP A 53 -18.02 0.31 2.59
C ASP A 53 -17.61 0.21 1.13
N ARG A 54 -18.51 0.59 0.23
CA ARG A 54 -18.32 0.46 -1.21
C ARG A 54 -18.63 1.78 -1.90
N PHE A 55 -17.86 2.06 -2.94
CA PHE A 55 -17.98 3.30 -3.71
C PHE A 55 -18.15 2.98 -5.20
N PRO A 56 -18.87 3.83 -5.95
CA PRO A 56 -18.94 3.70 -7.40
C PRO A 56 -17.54 3.66 -8.02
N VAL A 57 -17.26 2.61 -8.79
CA VAL A 57 -16.01 2.53 -9.54
C VAL A 57 -16.27 2.58 -11.04
N ARG A 58 -15.38 3.24 -11.76
CA ARG A 58 -15.34 3.18 -13.23
C ARG A 58 -15.01 1.76 -13.68
N ARG A 59 -15.43 1.43 -14.91
CA ARG A 59 -15.09 0.15 -15.53
C ARG A 59 -13.58 -0.06 -15.54
N PRO A 60 -13.06 -1.24 -15.15
CA PRO A 60 -11.64 -1.55 -15.23
C PRO A 60 -11.08 -1.25 -16.62
N ALA A 61 -9.89 -0.66 -16.66
CA ALA A 61 -9.16 -0.40 -17.90
C ALA A 61 -8.66 -1.70 -18.55
N LEU A 62 -8.34 -2.71 -17.74
CA LEU A 62 -7.91 -4.03 -18.18
C LEU A 62 -8.44 -5.09 -17.22
N VAL A 63 -8.93 -6.20 -17.78
CA VAL A 63 -9.13 -7.46 -17.06
C VAL A 63 -8.56 -8.58 -17.91
N ASP A 64 -7.65 -9.36 -17.35
CA ASP A 64 -7.10 -10.54 -18.02
C ASP A 64 -6.76 -11.67 -17.04
N ALA A 65 -6.64 -12.88 -17.57
CA ALA A 65 -6.35 -14.08 -16.80
C ALA A 65 -5.11 -14.79 -17.37
N TRP A 66 -4.12 -15.00 -16.51
CA TRP A 66 -2.89 -15.71 -16.84
C TRP A 66 -3.00 -17.15 -16.37
N SER A 67 -3.12 -18.07 -17.34
CA SER A 67 -3.04 -19.51 -17.07
C SER A 67 -1.59 -19.92 -16.78
N PRO A 68 -1.37 -20.93 -15.92
CA PRO A 68 -0.03 -21.41 -15.57
C PRO A 68 0.76 -21.95 -16.76
N THR A 69 0.07 -22.49 -17.77
CA THR A 69 0.68 -23.13 -18.95
C THR A 69 0.67 -22.26 -20.20
N ALA A 70 -0.11 -21.17 -20.20
CA ALA A 70 -0.20 -20.27 -21.35
C ALA A 70 0.96 -19.25 -21.40
N GLY A 71 1.44 -18.99 -22.61
CA GLY A 71 2.45 -17.94 -22.86
C GLY A 71 1.87 -16.52 -22.96
N ARG A 72 0.54 -16.38 -23.01
CA ARG A 72 -0.17 -15.09 -23.10
C ARG A 72 -1.44 -15.15 -22.25
N PRO A 73 -1.92 -14.02 -21.72
CA PRO A 73 -3.15 -13.99 -20.94
C PRO A 73 -4.39 -14.07 -21.85
N ALA A 74 -5.48 -14.61 -21.31
CA ALA A 74 -6.81 -14.45 -21.88
C ALA A 74 -7.32 -13.05 -21.57
N HIS A 75 -7.64 -12.26 -22.60
CA HIS A 75 -8.18 -10.91 -22.41
C HIS A 75 -9.68 -10.97 -22.13
N LEU A 76 -10.09 -10.48 -20.96
CA LEU A 76 -11.47 -10.53 -20.48
C LEU A 76 -12.13 -9.15 -20.44
N THR A 77 -11.39 -8.07 -20.72
CA THR A 77 -11.89 -6.68 -20.63
C THR A 77 -13.19 -6.47 -21.40
N ALA A 78 -13.41 -7.10 -22.56
CA ALA A 78 -14.65 -6.95 -23.31
C ALA A 78 -15.85 -7.68 -22.68
N ALA A 79 -15.60 -8.75 -21.92
CA ALA A 79 -16.62 -9.55 -21.24
C ALA A 79 -17.06 -8.98 -19.89
N VAL A 80 -16.43 -7.89 -19.42
CA VAL A 80 -16.81 -7.24 -18.16
C VAL A 80 -18.21 -6.60 -18.28
N THR A 81 -19.09 -7.01 -17.38
CA THR A 81 -20.50 -6.57 -17.27
C THR A 81 -20.70 -5.76 -15.99
N THR A 82 -21.81 -5.02 -15.90
CA THR A 82 -22.17 -4.27 -14.69
C THR A 82 -22.68 -5.20 -13.59
N ALA A 83 -22.35 -4.89 -12.35
CA ALA A 83 -22.88 -5.50 -11.14
C ALA A 83 -23.18 -4.43 -10.08
N GLY A 84 -23.77 -4.83 -8.96
CA GLY A 84 -24.16 -3.93 -7.87
C GLY A 84 -25.41 -3.10 -8.18
N THR A 85 -25.60 -2.03 -7.41
CA THR A 85 -26.69 -1.06 -7.58
C THR A 85 -26.21 0.18 -8.33
N PRO A 86 -27.11 1.06 -8.80
CA PRO A 86 -26.72 2.35 -9.37
C PRO A 86 -25.82 3.18 -8.44
N GLU A 87 -26.06 3.11 -7.13
CA GLU A 87 -25.37 3.85 -6.07
C GLU A 87 -24.02 3.21 -5.70
N VAL A 88 -23.89 1.89 -5.85
CA VAL A 88 -22.69 1.12 -5.54
C VAL A 88 -22.32 0.26 -6.76
N ARG A 89 -21.95 0.95 -7.84
CA ARG A 89 -21.62 0.29 -9.10
C ARG A 89 -20.36 -0.56 -8.95
N ALA A 90 -20.50 -1.84 -9.30
CA ALA A 90 -19.41 -2.80 -9.43
C ALA A 90 -19.34 -3.37 -10.85
N TRP A 91 -18.35 -4.23 -11.09
CA TRP A 91 -18.12 -4.87 -12.38
C TRP A 91 -17.90 -6.35 -12.20
N ARG A 92 -18.48 -7.16 -13.07
CA ARG A 92 -18.43 -8.61 -13.00
C ARG A 92 -17.76 -9.19 -14.24
N VAL A 93 -16.92 -10.19 -14.03
CA VAL A 93 -16.31 -10.99 -15.09
C VAL A 93 -16.46 -12.47 -14.75
N GLN A 94 -16.63 -13.30 -15.77
CA GLN A 94 -16.61 -14.75 -15.65
C GLN A 94 -15.39 -15.31 -16.37
N TYR A 95 -14.74 -16.30 -15.77
CA TYR A 95 -13.56 -16.94 -16.31
C TYR A 95 -13.64 -18.45 -16.15
N THR A 96 -13.57 -19.19 -17.25
CA THR A 96 -13.54 -20.65 -17.24
C THR A 96 -12.10 -21.14 -17.21
N ALA A 97 -11.70 -21.76 -16.10
CA ALA A 97 -10.32 -22.16 -15.86
C ALA A 97 -10.05 -23.56 -16.41
N GLN A 98 -9.48 -23.64 -17.63
CA GLN A 98 -9.37 -24.91 -18.37
C GLN A 98 -8.22 -25.81 -17.92
N ALA A 99 -7.13 -25.24 -17.41
CA ALA A 99 -5.90 -25.98 -17.13
C ALA A 99 -5.68 -26.14 -15.62
N PRO A 100 -5.18 -27.30 -15.14
CA PRO A 100 -4.69 -27.42 -13.77
C PRO A 100 -3.57 -26.41 -13.45
N GLY A 101 -3.54 -25.92 -12.21
CA GLY A 101 -2.58 -24.95 -11.72
C GLY A 101 -3.21 -23.62 -11.34
N ASP A 102 -2.40 -22.61 -11.10
CA ASP A 102 -2.83 -21.36 -10.49
C ASP A 102 -2.96 -20.26 -11.52
N HIS A 103 -4.19 -19.77 -11.64
CA HIS A 103 -4.57 -18.74 -12.60
C HIS A 103 -4.52 -17.38 -11.91
N VAL A 104 -3.74 -16.45 -12.45
CA VAL A 104 -3.66 -15.08 -11.94
C VAL A 104 -4.64 -14.22 -12.72
N LEU A 105 -5.73 -13.80 -12.07
CA LEU A 105 -6.66 -12.82 -12.60
C LEU A 105 -6.15 -11.44 -12.21
N ARG A 106 -5.93 -10.58 -13.21
CA ARG A 106 -5.47 -9.21 -13.04
C ARG A 106 -6.55 -8.22 -13.44
N PHE A 107 -6.70 -7.21 -12.61
CA PHE A 107 -7.56 -6.05 -12.84
C PHE A 107 -6.69 -4.79 -12.77
N ARG A 108 -6.78 -3.94 -13.80
CA ARG A 108 -6.27 -2.57 -13.71
C ARG A 108 -7.44 -1.62 -13.55
N GLY A 109 -7.45 -0.91 -12.43
CA GLY A 109 -8.41 0.15 -12.21
C GLY A 109 -8.26 1.23 -13.28
N MET A 110 -9.37 1.86 -13.64
CA MET A 110 -9.31 3.05 -14.46
C MET A 110 -8.91 4.23 -13.56
N PRO A 111 -7.89 5.04 -13.93
CA PRO A 111 -7.41 6.11 -13.07
C PRO A 111 -8.52 7.04 -12.62
N TYR A 112 -8.46 7.41 -11.34
CA TYR A 112 -9.43 8.28 -10.67
C TYR A 112 -8.73 9.18 -9.65
N SER A 113 -9.41 10.20 -9.15
CA SER A 113 -8.85 11.17 -8.20
C SER A 113 -9.47 10.99 -6.81
N GLU A 114 -8.65 10.84 -5.77
CA GLU A 114 -9.09 10.79 -4.37
C GLU A 114 -8.65 12.05 -3.61
N PRO A 115 -9.42 12.56 -2.63
CA PRO A 115 -8.94 13.60 -1.71
C PRO A 115 -7.60 13.22 -1.06
N PRO A 116 -6.60 14.11 -0.98
CA PRO A 116 -6.60 15.54 -1.30
C PRO A 116 -6.23 15.86 -2.77
N LYS A 117 -6.86 15.20 -3.74
CA LYS A 117 -6.60 15.23 -5.20
C LYS A 117 -5.31 14.53 -5.56
N ARG A 118 -5.23 13.21 -5.41
CA ARG A 118 -4.19 12.38 -6.02
C ARG A 118 -4.83 11.48 -7.06
N GLN A 119 -4.19 11.36 -8.22
CA GLN A 119 -4.54 10.32 -9.18
C GLN A 119 -4.14 8.97 -8.60
N ILE A 120 -5.03 7.98 -8.63
CA ILE A 120 -4.78 6.63 -8.17
C ILE A 120 -4.76 5.68 -9.37
N ASP A 121 -3.65 4.96 -9.52
CA ASP A 121 -3.47 3.88 -10.49
C ASP A 121 -3.46 2.54 -9.75
N ASP A 122 -4.52 1.75 -9.91
CA ASP A 122 -4.71 0.47 -9.22
C ASP A 122 -4.32 -0.74 -10.05
N TYR A 123 -3.53 -1.63 -9.45
CA TYR A 123 -3.13 -2.93 -9.98
C TYR A 123 -3.55 -4.01 -8.98
N ALA A 124 -4.65 -4.70 -9.25
CA ALA A 124 -5.21 -5.71 -8.35
C ALA A 124 -5.07 -7.11 -8.94
N LYS A 125 -4.71 -8.07 -8.10
CA LYS A 125 -4.59 -9.49 -8.46
C LYS A 125 -5.40 -10.37 -7.51
N LEU A 126 -5.98 -11.42 -8.09
CA LEU A 126 -6.57 -12.55 -7.39
C LEU A 126 -6.00 -13.83 -8.02
N ILE A 127 -5.75 -14.84 -7.19
CA ILE A 127 -5.24 -16.13 -7.65
C ILE A 127 -6.29 -17.20 -7.41
N VAL A 128 -6.69 -17.88 -8.49
CA VAL A 128 -7.65 -18.99 -8.45
C VAL A 128 -6.87 -20.28 -8.67
N HIS A 129 -6.94 -21.17 -7.69
CA HIS A 129 -6.30 -22.49 -7.76
C HIS A 129 -7.19 -23.46 -8.52
N VAL A 130 -6.70 -23.99 -9.64
CA VAL A 130 -7.35 -25.08 -10.36
C VAL A 130 -6.71 -26.40 -9.95
N ARG A 131 -7.52 -27.33 -9.44
CA ARG A 131 -7.03 -28.61 -8.92
C ARG A 131 -6.22 -29.38 -9.99
N GLY A 132 -5.26 -30.17 -9.50
CA GLY A 132 -4.41 -31.03 -10.31
C GLY A 132 -2.96 -30.55 -10.47
N ALA A 133 -2.67 -29.27 -10.23
CA ALA A 133 -1.29 -28.76 -10.18
C ALA A 133 -1.18 -27.51 -9.28
N GLN A 134 0.01 -27.24 -8.73
CA GLN A 134 0.27 -26.08 -7.86
C GLN A 134 1.42 -25.23 -8.42
N ILE A 135 1.19 -24.66 -9.61
CA ILE A 135 2.17 -23.92 -10.39
C ILE A 135 1.55 -22.61 -10.88
N GLY A 136 2.35 -21.55 -10.98
CA GLY A 136 1.93 -20.27 -11.57
C GLY A 136 1.45 -19.20 -10.58
N TRP A 137 1.26 -19.54 -9.30
CA TRP A 137 0.81 -18.60 -8.27
C TRP A 137 1.80 -17.45 -8.02
N ASN A 138 3.09 -17.64 -8.32
CA ASN A 138 4.15 -16.63 -8.23
C ASN A 138 4.42 -15.89 -9.56
N ARG A 139 3.51 -15.96 -10.54
CA ARG A 139 3.70 -15.32 -11.84
C ARG A 139 3.73 -13.80 -11.72
N VAL A 140 4.76 -13.21 -12.32
CA VAL A 140 4.87 -11.76 -12.56
C VAL A 140 4.04 -11.42 -13.81
N VAL A 141 3.06 -10.53 -13.67
CA VAL A 141 2.15 -10.14 -14.76
C VAL A 141 2.56 -8.83 -15.45
N GLY A 142 3.56 -8.13 -14.91
CA GLY A 142 4.16 -6.97 -15.54
C GLY A 142 3.41 -5.67 -15.27
N ASP A 143 2.80 -5.55 -14.10
CA ASP A 143 2.28 -4.26 -13.64
C ASP A 143 3.43 -3.36 -13.14
N PRO A 144 3.33 -2.02 -13.25
CA PRO A 144 4.35 -1.10 -12.76
C PRO A 144 4.64 -1.26 -11.27
N LEU A 145 3.61 -1.55 -10.47
CA LEU A 145 3.77 -1.92 -9.07
C LEU A 145 3.07 -3.27 -8.88
N GLU A 146 3.76 -4.25 -8.30
CA GLU A 146 3.27 -5.62 -8.25
C GLU A 146 3.64 -6.34 -6.95
N ILE A 147 2.66 -6.97 -6.29
CA ILE A 147 2.89 -7.91 -5.18
C ILE A 147 2.97 -9.33 -5.75
N VAL A 148 4.11 -9.99 -5.59
CA VAL A 148 4.37 -11.35 -6.05
C VAL A 148 4.42 -12.30 -4.85
N PRO A 149 3.52 -13.29 -4.75
CA PRO A 149 3.57 -14.24 -3.63
C PRO A 149 4.87 -15.06 -3.66
N LEU A 150 5.40 -15.34 -2.46
CA LEU A 150 6.45 -16.34 -2.20
C LEU A 150 5.92 -17.52 -1.36
N THR A 151 4.82 -17.30 -0.64
CA THR A 151 3.98 -18.35 -0.07
C THR A 151 2.79 -18.60 -1.00
N ARG A 152 2.39 -19.87 -1.15
CA ARG A 152 1.19 -20.26 -1.90
C ARG A 152 -0.05 -19.53 -1.31
N PRO A 153 -0.81 -18.75 -2.09
CA PRO A 153 -1.84 -17.83 -1.59
C PRO A 153 -3.21 -18.50 -1.36
N TYR A 154 -3.22 -19.80 -1.09
CA TYR A 154 -4.43 -20.60 -0.85
C TYR A 154 -4.09 -21.85 -0.01
N GLY A 155 -5.11 -22.41 0.63
CA GLY A 155 -4.93 -23.50 1.59
C GLY A 155 -4.06 -23.08 2.78
N LEU A 156 -4.17 -21.80 3.17
CA LEU A 156 -3.43 -21.21 4.28
C LEU A 156 -4.21 -21.43 5.57
N PRO A 157 -3.70 -22.16 6.56
CA PRO A 157 -4.36 -22.24 7.87
C PRO A 157 -4.30 -20.87 8.58
N VAL A 158 -5.21 -20.68 9.53
CA VAL A 158 -5.16 -19.52 10.42
C VAL A 158 -3.83 -19.52 11.18
N GLY A 159 -3.19 -18.35 11.25
CA GLY A 159 -1.85 -18.19 11.83
C GLY A 159 -0.71 -18.48 10.85
N ALA A 160 -1.00 -18.81 9.58
CA ALA A 160 0.03 -18.97 8.58
C ALA A 160 0.79 -17.66 8.33
N THR A 161 2.10 -17.78 8.14
CA THR A 161 2.94 -16.68 7.67
C THR A 161 2.94 -16.64 6.15
N PHE A 162 2.41 -15.57 5.59
CA PHE A 162 2.47 -15.29 4.17
C PHE A 162 3.70 -14.45 3.84
N ARG A 163 4.49 -14.91 2.86
CA ARG A 163 5.64 -14.19 2.33
C ARG A 163 5.36 -13.74 0.91
N GLY A 164 5.89 -12.58 0.55
CA GLY A 164 5.82 -12.05 -0.80
C GLY A 164 7.02 -11.17 -1.11
N LYS A 165 7.06 -10.71 -2.36
CA LYS A 165 8.02 -9.73 -2.87
C LYS A 165 7.27 -8.63 -3.60
N VAL A 166 7.61 -7.37 -3.34
CA VAL A 166 7.07 -6.23 -4.06
C VAL A 166 8.06 -5.81 -5.14
N LEU A 167 7.52 -5.58 -6.34
CA LEU A 167 8.27 -5.08 -7.49
C LEU A 167 7.75 -3.70 -7.88
N LEU A 168 8.65 -2.74 -8.07
CA LEU A 168 8.39 -1.44 -8.69
C LEU A 168 9.19 -1.37 -9.99
N ASN A 169 8.50 -1.14 -11.11
CA ASN A 169 9.05 -1.17 -12.46
C ASN A 169 9.90 -2.43 -12.71
N HIS A 170 9.38 -3.58 -12.27
CA HIS A 170 10.01 -4.91 -12.39
C HIS A 170 11.29 -5.11 -11.56
N HIS A 171 11.65 -4.18 -10.68
CA HIS A 171 12.77 -4.30 -9.75
C HIS A 171 12.29 -4.44 -8.31
N PRO A 172 13.06 -5.09 -7.41
CA PRO A 172 12.73 -5.16 -5.99
C PRO A 172 12.45 -3.79 -5.38
N TYR A 173 11.34 -3.65 -4.64
CA TYR A 173 10.95 -2.40 -4.00
C TYR A 173 11.19 -2.44 -2.49
N ALA A 174 12.28 -1.83 -2.04
CA ALA A 174 12.67 -1.78 -0.64
C ALA A 174 11.98 -0.65 0.14
N ASP A 175 11.94 -0.79 1.47
CA ASP A 175 11.44 0.21 2.42
C ASP A 175 9.97 0.64 2.23
N GLY A 176 9.22 -0.07 1.39
CA GLY A 176 7.81 0.12 1.17
C GLY A 176 6.97 -0.43 2.32
N VAL A 177 5.88 0.27 2.66
CA VAL A 177 4.94 -0.21 3.69
C VAL A 177 3.86 -1.04 3.00
N LEU A 178 3.87 -2.33 3.27
CA LEU A 178 2.81 -3.25 2.91
C LEU A 178 1.79 -3.28 4.05
N GLU A 179 0.52 -3.07 3.72
CA GLU A 179 -0.59 -3.24 4.65
C GLU A 179 -1.35 -4.54 4.34
N ALA A 180 -1.88 -5.20 5.37
CA ALA A 180 -2.86 -6.27 5.20
C ALA A 180 -4.11 -6.00 6.03
N GLU A 181 -5.27 -6.12 5.40
CA GLU A 181 -6.57 -5.84 6.02
C GLU A 181 -7.52 -7.03 5.79
N THR A 182 -8.23 -7.44 6.84
CA THR A 182 -9.28 -8.46 6.72
C THR A 182 -10.54 -7.89 6.08
N TYR A 183 -11.18 -8.69 5.24
CA TYR A 183 -12.56 -8.46 4.83
C TYR A 183 -13.55 -8.89 5.91
N THR A 184 -14.67 -8.19 6.04
CA THR A 184 -15.77 -8.59 6.91
C THR A 184 -17.11 -8.34 6.21
N ASP A 185 -18.02 -9.31 6.27
CA ASP A 185 -19.37 -9.21 5.71
C ASP A 185 -20.33 -8.43 6.64
N ALA A 186 -20.19 -8.63 7.94
CA ALA A 186 -20.98 -7.99 8.99
C ALA A 186 -20.09 -7.19 9.95
N LEU A 187 -20.26 -5.87 9.95
CA LEU A 187 -19.55 -4.97 10.84
C LEU A 187 -19.80 -5.33 12.31
N PRO A 188 -18.73 -5.57 13.11
CA PRO A 188 -18.89 -5.68 14.55
C PRO A 188 -19.29 -4.34 15.17
N ASP A 189 -20.10 -4.40 16.22
CA ASP A 189 -20.49 -3.24 17.04
C ASP A 189 -20.11 -3.53 18.52
N PRO A 190 -19.19 -2.75 19.13
CA PRO A 190 -18.49 -1.59 18.55
C PRO A 190 -17.46 -1.96 17.48
N LEU A 191 -17.16 -1.02 16.58
CA LEU A 191 -16.06 -1.16 15.63
C LEU A 191 -14.73 -1.23 16.40
N PRO A 192 -13.88 -2.24 16.16
CA PRO A 192 -12.57 -2.34 16.81
C PRO A 192 -11.61 -1.28 16.30
N GLU A 193 -10.51 -1.09 17.02
CA GLU A 193 -9.48 -0.16 16.62
C GLU A 193 -8.77 -0.62 15.34
N LEU A 194 -8.29 0.33 14.53
CA LEU A 194 -7.66 0.07 13.23
C LEU A 194 -6.57 -1.01 13.29
N MET A 195 -5.76 -0.99 14.35
CA MET A 195 -4.63 -1.89 14.56
C MET A 195 -5.05 -3.34 14.85
N GLU A 196 -6.33 -3.61 15.12
CA GLU A 196 -6.86 -4.95 15.40
C GLU A 196 -7.21 -5.74 14.14
N TYR A 197 -7.42 -5.05 13.02
CA TYR A 197 -7.81 -5.63 11.73
C TYR A 197 -6.92 -5.22 10.56
N ARG A 198 -6.05 -4.22 10.75
CA ARG A 198 -5.00 -3.83 9.79
C ARG A 198 -3.62 -4.11 10.37
N ARG A 199 -2.77 -4.70 9.56
CA ARG A 199 -1.36 -5.00 9.83
C ARG A 199 -0.49 -4.23 8.86
N ALA A 200 0.72 -3.87 9.28
CA ALA A 200 1.70 -3.22 8.40
C ALA A 200 3.08 -3.86 8.57
N GLU A 201 3.72 -4.15 7.45
CA GLU A 201 5.08 -4.70 7.38
C GLU A 201 5.89 -3.87 6.39
N ARG A 202 7.21 -3.78 6.61
CA ARG A 202 8.11 -3.06 5.68
C ARG A 202 8.84 -4.07 4.79
N THR A 203 8.95 -3.75 3.50
CA THR A 203 9.73 -4.56 2.58
C THR A 203 11.24 -4.42 2.84
N ASP A 204 11.97 -5.53 2.76
CA ASP A 204 13.43 -5.56 2.88
C ASP A 204 14.14 -5.05 1.61
N ALA A 205 15.48 -5.03 1.62
CA ALA A 205 16.30 -4.57 0.49
C ALA A 205 16.03 -5.35 -0.83
N GLU A 206 15.55 -6.58 -0.73
CA GLU A 206 15.18 -7.44 -1.84
C GLU A 206 13.68 -7.36 -2.16
N GLY A 207 12.96 -6.36 -1.61
CA GLY A 207 11.53 -6.17 -1.75
C GLY A 207 10.69 -7.23 -1.05
N GLY A 208 11.31 -8.10 -0.25
CA GLY A 208 10.64 -9.19 0.46
C GLY A 208 9.86 -8.68 1.67
N PHE A 209 8.77 -9.35 2.01
CA PHE A 209 8.02 -9.14 3.24
C PHE A 209 7.51 -10.46 3.83
N SER A 210 7.11 -10.43 5.08
CA SER A 210 6.52 -11.55 5.80
C SER A 210 5.43 -11.04 6.74
N ILE A 211 4.23 -11.59 6.65
CA ILE A 211 3.09 -11.16 7.46
C ILE A 211 2.30 -12.35 7.98
N THR A 212 1.84 -12.29 9.23
CA THR A 212 1.03 -13.35 9.84
C THR A 212 -0.44 -13.08 9.61
N LEU A 213 -1.16 -14.09 9.09
CA LEU A 213 -2.58 -14.02 8.79
C LEU A 213 -3.37 -14.80 9.84
N ASP A 214 -3.82 -14.10 10.88
CA ASP A 214 -4.32 -14.68 12.12
C ASP A 214 -5.84 -14.85 12.20
N ARG A 215 -6.54 -14.56 11.10
CA ARG A 215 -8.00 -14.67 11.01
C ARG A 215 -8.40 -15.44 9.76
N ARG A 216 -9.43 -16.27 9.89
CA ARG A 216 -10.09 -16.90 8.74
C ARG A 216 -10.82 -15.84 7.92
N GLY A 217 -10.83 -15.98 6.61
CA GLY A 217 -11.55 -15.10 5.70
C GLY A 217 -10.67 -14.55 4.58
N TRP A 218 -11.23 -13.60 3.83
CA TRP A 218 -10.49 -12.88 2.81
C TRP A 218 -9.58 -11.83 3.42
N TRP A 219 -8.38 -11.72 2.85
CA TRP A 219 -7.39 -10.71 3.19
C TRP A 219 -7.02 -9.92 1.94
N LEU A 220 -6.92 -8.62 2.11
CA LEU A 220 -6.38 -7.68 1.14
C LEU A 220 -4.96 -7.32 1.57
N LEU A 221 -3.97 -7.58 0.72
CA LEU A 221 -2.60 -7.10 0.89
C LEU A 221 -2.39 -5.94 -0.06
N SER A 222 -1.96 -4.78 0.42
CA SER A 222 -1.74 -3.59 -0.40
C SER A 222 -0.39 -2.95 -0.16
N LEU A 223 0.13 -2.32 -1.20
CA LEU A 223 1.22 -1.37 -1.08
C LEU A 223 0.96 -0.21 -2.03
N ALA A 224 1.14 1.01 -1.54
CA ALA A 224 1.05 2.23 -2.33
C ALA A 224 2.38 2.99 -2.33
N THR A 225 2.70 3.63 -3.44
CA THR A 225 3.88 4.50 -3.58
C THR A 225 3.58 5.70 -4.48
N ASP A 226 4.43 6.72 -4.39
CA ASP A 226 4.44 7.82 -5.35
C ASP A 226 4.67 7.28 -6.77
N GLY A 227 3.76 7.63 -7.67
CA GLY A 227 3.84 7.33 -9.09
C GLY A 227 4.43 8.48 -9.91
N GLY A 228 4.84 9.58 -9.28
CA GLY A 228 5.33 10.78 -9.95
C GLY A 228 4.20 11.73 -10.38
N PRO A 229 4.40 12.52 -11.45
CA PRO A 229 3.39 13.47 -11.92
C PRO A 229 2.10 12.77 -12.36
N GLY A 230 0.97 13.30 -11.92
CA GLY A 230 -0.36 12.88 -12.39
C GLY A 230 -0.74 13.47 -13.74
N GLU A 231 -1.83 12.98 -14.30
CA GLU A 231 -2.38 13.42 -15.58
C GLU A 231 -3.17 14.74 -15.44
N GLN A 232 -3.09 15.57 -16.48
CA GLN A 232 -3.86 16.82 -16.54
C GLN A 232 -5.36 16.52 -16.43
N GLY A 233 -6.03 17.19 -15.49
CA GLY A 233 -7.46 17.00 -15.22
C GLY A 233 -7.79 16.01 -14.09
N LEU A 234 -6.83 15.22 -13.60
CA LEU A 234 -7.02 14.35 -12.43
C LEU A 234 -6.30 14.90 -11.19
N SER A 235 -4.98 15.09 -11.30
CA SER A 235 -4.11 15.59 -10.24
C SER A 235 -2.71 15.88 -10.76
N ASN A 236 -1.93 16.71 -10.06
CA ASN A 236 -0.49 16.83 -10.26
C ASN A 236 0.34 15.72 -9.56
N GLN A 237 -0.28 14.95 -8.67
CA GLN A 237 0.34 13.84 -7.93
C GLN A 237 -0.33 12.52 -8.31
N ARG A 238 0.49 11.50 -8.58
CA ARG A 238 0.03 10.14 -8.86
C ARG A 238 0.45 9.21 -7.73
N VAL A 239 -0.42 8.29 -7.37
CA VAL A 239 -0.14 7.17 -6.49
C VAL A 239 -0.37 5.90 -7.29
N GLN A 240 0.59 5.00 -7.22
CA GLN A 240 0.44 3.63 -7.72
C GLN A 240 0.15 2.72 -6.55
N ARG A 241 -0.83 1.82 -6.71
CA ARG A 241 -1.20 0.87 -5.67
C ARG A 241 -1.32 -0.53 -6.22
N ALA A 242 -0.61 -1.46 -5.61
CA ALA A 242 -0.71 -2.88 -5.87
C ALA A 242 -1.56 -3.53 -4.79
N VAL A 243 -2.46 -4.42 -5.19
CA VAL A 243 -3.32 -5.19 -4.30
C VAL A 243 -3.29 -6.66 -4.67
N LEU A 244 -3.18 -7.52 -3.67
CA LEU A 244 -3.34 -8.96 -3.78
C LEU A 244 -4.43 -9.43 -2.81
N TRP A 245 -5.44 -10.10 -3.35
CA TRP A 245 -6.47 -10.78 -2.56
C TRP A 245 -6.14 -12.26 -2.38
N LEU A 246 -6.30 -12.76 -1.16
CA LEU A 246 -6.15 -14.17 -0.82
C LEU A 246 -7.11 -14.58 0.28
N PHE A 247 -7.36 -15.89 0.39
CA PHE A 247 -8.23 -16.45 1.41
C PHE A 247 -7.43 -17.28 2.42
N VAL A 248 -7.77 -17.12 3.71
CA VAL A 248 -7.18 -17.83 4.85
C VAL A 248 -8.24 -18.71 5.48
N GLY A 249 -7.91 -19.97 5.69
CA GLY A 249 -8.79 -20.97 6.25
C GLY A 249 -8.68 -22.30 5.51
N GLU A 250 -8.99 -23.39 6.22
CA GLU A 250 -9.29 -24.67 5.58
C GLU A 250 -10.49 -24.47 4.66
N TRP A 251 -10.30 -24.79 3.39
CA TRP A 251 -11.34 -24.65 2.38
C TRP A 251 -12.23 -25.90 2.42
N ASP A 252 -13.49 -25.72 2.81
CA ASP A 252 -14.52 -26.74 2.68
C ASP A 252 -15.46 -26.39 1.51
N ASP A 253 -16.07 -27.40 0.87
CA ASP A 253 -16.98 -27.20 -0.26
C ASP A 253 -18.26 -26.44 0.11
N SER A 254 -18.56 -26.26 1.40
CA SER A 254 -19.69 -25.45 1.88
C SER A 254 -19.41 -23.94 1.78
N GLN A 255 -18.16 -23.55 1.54
CA GLN A 255 -17.75 -22.16 1.30
C GLN A 255 -17.84 -21.71 -0.16
N ARG A 256 -18.38 -22.55 -1.06
CA ARG A 256 -18.59 -22.24 -2.50
C ARG A 256 -19.60 -21.11 -2.79
N ARG A 257 -20.10 -20.39 -1.77
CA ARG A 257 -21.19 -19.39 -1.88
C ARG A 257 -21.07 -18.39 -0.74
N VAL A 258 -21.42 -17.11 -0.86
CA VAL A 258 -21.97 -16.27 -1.94
C VAL A 258 -21.62 -14.87 -1.46
N LEU A 259 -21.12 -13.99 -2.33
CA LEU A 259 -21.03 -12.57 -1.96
C LEU A 259 -22.44 -12.16 -1.51
N PRO A 260 -22.64 -11.64 -0.28
CA PRO A 260 -23.91 -11.01 0.00
C PRO A 260 -24.14 -9.99 -1.13
N PRO A 261 -25.36 -9.91 -1.71
CA PRO A 261 -25.62 -8.92 -2.74
C PRO A 261 -25.10 -7.58 -2.24
N ILE A 262 -24.35 -6.87 -3.09
CA ILE A 262 -23.86 -5.52 -2.79
C ILE A 262 -25.04 -4.78 -2.14
N PRO A 263 -24.89 -4.33 -0.87
CA PRO A 263 -25.99 -3.74 -0.14
C PRO A 263 -26.67 -2.69 -1.01
N ALA A 264 -28.01 -2.72 -1.05
CA ALA A 264 -28.76 -1.86 -1.95
C ALA A 264 -28.49 -0.37 -1.68
N GLU A 265 -28.10 -0.04 -0.44
CA GLU A 265 -27.71 1.29 -0.03
C GLU A 265 -26.22 1.29 0.38
N PRO A 266 -25.43 2.29 -0.07
CA PRO A 266 -24.15 2.58 0.55
C PRO A 266 -24.39 2.75 2.04
N ARG A 267 -23.70 1.98 2.89
CA ARG A 267 -23.63 2.36 4.30
C ARG A 267 -22.98 3.73 4.32
N GLU A 268 -23.63 4.72 4.93
CA GLU A 268 -22.95 5.98 5.24
C GLU A 268 -21.66 5.61 5.96
N ALA A 269 -20.53 6.01 5.38
CA ALA A 269 -19.25 5.87 6.05
C ALA A 269 -19.44 6.51 7.42
N THR A 270 -19.47 5.69 8.47
CA THR A 270 -19.53 6.22 9.82
C THR A 270 -18.32 7.12 9.93
N PRO A 271 -18.47 8.44 10.18
CA PRO A 271 -17.33 9.33 10.26
C PRO A 271 -16.39 8.73 11.29
N LEU A 272 -15.23 8.24 10.83
CA LEU A 272 -14.24 7.66 11.72
C LEU A 272 -13.82 8.79 12.66
N ASP A 273 -14.06 8.59 13.95
CA ASP A 273 -13.69 9.56 14.98
C ASP A 273 -12.19 9.83 14.90
N PRO A 274 -11.76 11.05 14.53
CA PRO A 274 -10.34 11.39 14.41
C PRO A 274 -9.57 11.17 15.71
N GLU A 275 -10.24 11.24 16.86
CA GLU A 275 -9.62 11.08 18.18
C GLU A 275 -9.32 9.61 18.50
N ARG A 276 -10.07 8.65 17.96
CA ARG A 276 -9.77 7.21 18.11
C ARG A 276 -8.55 6.76 17.31
N GLN A 277 -8.17 7.49 16.26
CA GLN A 277 -7.02 7.17 15.42
C GLN A 277 -5.66 7.59 16.01
N GLY A 278 -5.60 8.03 17.27
CA GLY A 278 -4.35 8.45 17.90
C GLY A 278 -3.76 9.74 17.33
N PHE A 279 -4.55 10.54 16.60
CA PHE A 279 -4.17 11.89 16.24
C PHE A 279 -4.40 12.82 17.44
N PRO A 280 -3.39 13.58 17.91
CA PRO A 280 -3.66 14.66 18.84
C PRO A 280 -4.61 15.65 18.15
N ALA A 281 -5.76 15.94 18.78
CA ALA A 281 -6.70 16.93 18.30
C ALA A 281 -5.93 18.24 18.00
N LEU A 282 -6.01 18.71 16.75
CA LEU A 282 -5.49 20.04 16.43
C LEU A 282 -6.26 21.05 17.28
N PRO A 283 -5.58 21.96 18.00
CA PRO A 283 -6.26 22.92 18.83
C PRO A 283 -7.23 23.72 17.97
N ARG A 284 -8.51 23.75 18.36
CA ARG A 284 -9.55 24.55 17.70
C ARG A 284 -9.02 25.97 17.50
N ALA A 285 -9.00 26.43 16.26
CA ALA A 285 -8.56 27.77 15.90
C ALA A 285 -9.55 28.81 16.45
N THR A 286 -9.31 29.29 17.66
CA THR A 286 -9.95 30.49 18.22
C THR A 286 -9.01 31.69 18.28
N ALA A 287 -7.79 31.57 17.75
CA ALA A 287 -6.82 32.65 17.74
C ALA A 287 -7.11 33.67 16.62
N SER A 288 -7.31 34.93 17.01
CA SER A 288 -7.54 36.03 16.07
C SER A 288 -6.27 36.36 15.24
N PRO A 289 -6.39 37.00 14.07
CA PRO A 289 -5.27 37.26 13.15
C PRO A 289 -4.06 38.00 13.75
N GLY A 290 -4.20 38.65 14.92
CA GLY A 290 -3.10 39.33 15.62
C GLY A 290 -2.12 38.41 16.36
N GLU A 291 -2.55 37.22 16.77
CA GLU A 291 -1.73 36.32 17.61
C GLU A 291 -0.68 35.53 16.81
N TRP A 292 -0.88 35.39 15.50
CA TRP A 292 0.07 34.74 14.59
C TRP A 292 1.38 35.53 14.44
N ARG A 293 1.33 36.87 14.45
CA ARG A 293 2.53 37.71 14.33
C ARG A 293 3.42 37.64 15.57
N ALA A 294 2.82 37.53 16.77
CA ALA A 294 3.57 37.39 18.03
C ALA A 294 4.24 36.01 18.14
N ARG A 295 3.59 34.94 17.67
CA ARG A 295 4.12 33.56 17.69
C ARG A 295 5.25 33.32 16.69
N VAL A 296 5.17 33.92 15.50
CA VAL A 296 6.27 33.87 14.52
C VAL A 296 7.49 34.64 15.05
N LEU A 297 7.30 35.82 15.66
CA LEU A 297 8.38 36.60 16.28
C LEU A 297 9.04 35.87 17.46
N TRP A 298 8.27 35.16 18.29
CA TRP A 298 8.78 34.34 19.40
C TRP A 298 9.61 33.13 18.91
N ALA A 299 9.13 32.44 17.87
CA ALA A 299 9.82 31.29 17.27
C ALA A 299 11.14 31.68 16.58
N THR A 300 11.19 32.84 15.91
CA THR A 300 12.45 33.37 15.35
C THR A 300 13.45 33.80 16.42
N LEU A 301 13.01 34.28 17.59
CA LEU A 301 13.94 34.74 18.63
C LEU A 301 14.59 33.58 19.42
N HIS A 302 13.89 32.45 19.57
CA HIS A 302 14.45 31.24 20.22
C HIS A 302 15.41 30.45 19.32
N LEU A 303 15.24 30.51 18.00
CA LEU A 303 16.16 29.87 17.06
C LEU A 303 17.55 30.56 17.03
N THR A 304 17.60 31.87 17.27
CA THR A 304 18.87 32.63 17.31
C THR A 304 19.67 32.41 18.61
N LEU A 305 19.00 32.13 19.74
CA LEU A 305 19.65 31.84 21.03
C LEU A 305 20.22 30.42 21.11
N LEU A 306 19.60 29.44 20.44
CA LEU A 306 20.10 28.06 20.38
C LEU A 306 21.30 27.90 19.42
N LEU A 307 21.38 28.71 18.36
CA LEU A 307 22.53 28.73 17.45
C LEU A 307 23.76 29.47 18.02
N GLY A 308 23.58 30.34 19.03
CA GLY A 308 24.67 31.03 19.72
C GLY A 308 25.43 30.17 20.75
N LEU A 309 24.83 29.09 21.26
CA LEU A 309 25.44 28.22 22.29
C LEU A 309 26.30 27.08 21.70
N VAL A 310 26.15 26.78 20.40
CA VAL A 310 26.95 25.74 19.71
C VAL A 310 28.32 26.27 19.25
N TRP A 311 28.55 27.59 19.30
CA TRP A 311 29.83 28.24 18.93
C TRP A 311 30.64 28.75 20.14
N GLY A 312 30.46 28.15 21.32
CA GLY A 312 31.16 28.55 22.55
C GLY A 312 32.20 27.55 23.09
N ALA A 313 32.20 26.29 22.65
CA ALA A 313 33.00 25.24 23.27
C ALA A 313 33.98 24.57 22.30
N SER A 314 35.01 25.30 21.87
CA SER A 314 36.26 24.72 21.34
C SER A 314 37.38 25.74 21.27
N ARG A 315 37.88 26.16 22.45
CA ARG A 315 39.21 26.75 22.58
C ARG A 315 39.97 26.02 23.70
N LEU A 316 40.60 24.90 23.34
CA LEU A 316 41.73 24.37 24.10
C LEU A 316 43.00 25.11 23.65
N PRO A 317 43.84 25.63 24.57
CA PRO A 317 45.07 26.31 24.18
C PRO A 317 46.11 25.28 23.68
N ARG A 318 46.56 25.42 22.43
CA ARG A 318 47.79 24.77 21.97
C ARG A 318 49.00 25.58 22.42
N SER A 319 49.97 24.86 22.97
CA SER A 319 51.29 25.31 23.40
C SER A 319 52.08 26.00 22.28
N ARG A 320 52.84 27.04 22.64
CA ARG A 320 53.88 27.63 21.80
C ARG A 320 55.12 26.72 21.79
N PRO A 321 55.82 26.55 20.66
CA PRO A 321 57.25 26.31 20.66
C PRO A 321 57.98 27.65 20.44
N SER A 322 58.94 27.95 21.31
CA SER A 322 59.95 28.99 21.08
C SER A 322 61.16 28.38 20.38
N GLU A 323 61.60 29.02 19.30
CA GLU A 323 62.90 28.80 18.66
C GLU A 323 64.06 29.17 19.60
N GLY A 324 65.18 28.47 19.47
CA GLY A 324 66.43 28.80 20.17
C GLY A 324 67.51 27.74 19.94
N GLY A 325 68.48 28.03 19.08
CA GLY A 325 69.43 27.07 18.49
C GLY A 325 70.44 26.41 19.44
N SER A 326 71.12 25.37 18.94
CA SER A 326 72.59 25.34 18.87
C SER A 326 73.08 24.11 18.11
N SER A 327 74.19 24.31 17.41
CA SER A 327 74.98 23.37 16.62
C SER A 327 75.49 22.15 17.40
N TRP A 328 75.84 21.06 16.69
CA TRP A 328 77.12 20.31 16.70
C TRP A 328 76.97 19.05 15.81
N LYS A 329 77.58 19.01 14.62
CA LYS A 329 78.83 18.28 14.24
C LYS A 329 78.76 16.73 14.17
N ARG A 330 79.00 16.27 12.93
CA ARG A 330 79.85 15.15 12.44
C ARG A 330 79.39 13.68 12.55
N ASN A 331 79.32 13.08 11.35
CA ASN A 331 79.93 11.84 10.83
C ASN A 331 79.91 10.53 11.64
N ALA A 332 79.68 9.47 10.84
CA ALA A 332 79.82 8.03 11.05
C ALA A 332 78.56 7.32 11.57
#